data_AF-A0A3G6UWX8-F1
#
_entry.id   AF-A0A3G6UWX8-F1
#
_cell.length_a   1.000
_cell.length_b   1.000
_cell.length_c   1.000
_cell.angle_alpha   90.00
_cell.angle_beta   90.00
_cell.angle_gamma   90.00
#
_symmetry.space_group_name_H-M   'P 1'
#
loop_
_entity.id
_entity.type
_entity.pdbx_description
1 polymer ?
#
loop_
_entity_poly.entity_id
_entity_poly.type
_entity_poly.pdbx_seq_one_letter_code
_entity_poly.pdbx_strand_id
1 'polypeptide(L)' 'MSELFSIPYFEQNFRQHIEMNQGKMAKTDAMNSYYRSVVSTLVQDQLTKNAEVLKRIQHLDKAYSTVKAEQKQQ' A
#
# COMPACT_ATOMS: atom_id res chain seq x y z
N MET A 1 10.68 -10.84 9.61
CA MET A 1 9.82 -11.31 8.51
C MET A 1 8.44 -10.72 8.76
N SER A 2 8.03 -9.70 8.03
CA SER A 2 6.72 -9.05 8.23
C SER A 2 5.61 -9.97 7.72
N GLU A 3 4.55 -10.13 8.51
CA GLU A 3 3.37 -10.90 8.11
C GLU A 3 2.75 -10.33 6.82
N LEU A 4 2.36 -11.21 5.89
CA LEU A 4 1.76 -10.79 4.61
C LEU A 4 0.50 -9.95 4.85
N PHE A 5 0.36 -8.88 4.07
CA PHE A 5 -0.78 -7.95 4.14
C PHE A 5 -1.00 -7.29 5.52
N SER A 6 0.03 -7.29 6.38
CA SER A 6 0.07 -6.46 7.58
C SER A 6 0.38 -5.00 7.22
N ILE A 7 0.14 -4.09 8.16
CA ILE A 7 0.52 -2.68 8.02
C ILE A 7 2.01 -2.53 7.68
N PRO A 8 2.97 -3.09 8.44
CA PRO A 8 4.40 -2.93 8.14
C PRO A 8 4.79 -3.54 6.79
N TYR A 9 4.13 -4.61 6.35
CA TYR A 9 4.33 -5.17 5.00
C TYR A 9 3.95 -4.15 3.91
N PHE A 10 2.79 -3.50 4.01
CA PHE A 10 2.39 -2.48 3.05
C PHE A 10 3.25 -1.23 3.11
N GLU A 11 3.64 -0.76 4.32
CA GLU A 11 4.53 0.39 4.46
C GLU A 11 5.87 0.15 3.76
N GLN A 12 6.48 -1.02 3.95
CA GLN A 12 7.72 -1.37 3.27
C GLN A 12 7.55 -1.37 1.74
N ASN A 13 6.48 -1.99 1.24
CA ASN A 13 6.22 -2.00 -0.20
C ASN A 13 5.94 -0.61 -0.78
N PHE A 14 5.24 0.26 -0.06
CA PHE A 14 5.06 1.65 -0.48
C PHE A 14 6.42 2.35 -0.62
N ARG A 15 7.28 2.25 0.40
CA ARG A 15 8.62 2.87 0.37
C ARG A 15 9.45 2.34 -0.81
N GLN A 16 9.48 1.02 -1.03
CA GLN A 16 10.16 0.41 -2.17
C GLN A 16 9.58 0.87 -3.52
N HIS A 17 8.26 0.90 -3.67
CA HIS A 17 7.64 1.34 -4.92
C HIS A 17 7.90 2.82 -5.20
N ILE A 18 7.95 3.66 -4.18
CA ILE A 18 8.34 5.07 -4.29
C ILE A 18 9.80 5.20 -4.76
N GLU A 19 10.73 4.45 -4.15
CA GLU A 19 12.15 4.43 -4.52
C GLU A 19 12.34 3.97 -5.97
N MET A 20 11.66 2.90 -6.39
CA MET A 20 11.74 2.39 -7.76
C MET A 20 11.21 3.38 -8.82
N ASN A 21 10.34 4.30 -8.41
CA ASN A 21 9.74 5.31 -9.28
C ASN A 21 10.31 6.71 -9.04
N GLN A 22 11.37 6.84 -8.23
CA GLN A 22 12.06 8.12 -8.05
C GLN A 22 12.53 8.66 -9.40
N GLY A 23 12.25 9.93 -9.65
CA GLY A 23 12.61 10.62 -10.90
C GLY A 23 11.67 10.34 -12.08
N LYS A 24 10.71 9.41 -11.97
CA LYS A 24 9.70 9.13 -13.02
C LYS A 24 8.35 9.77 -12.72
N MET A 25 7.96 9.85 -11.45
CA MET A 25 6.69 10.45 -11.02
C MET A 25 6.80 11.02 -9.60
N ALA A 26 5.83 11.85 -9.21
CA ALA A 26 5.75 12.33 -7.84
C ALA A 26 5.53 11.17 -6.87
N LYS A 27 6.12 11.26 -5.67
CA LYS A 27 6.02 10.21 -4.65
C LYS A 27 4.55 9.86 -4.33
N THR A 28 3.66 10.85 -4.31
CA THR A 28 2.21 10.67 -4.09
C THR A 28 1.55 9.87 -5.22
N ASP A 29 1.97 10.07 -6.47
CA ASP A 29 1.41 9.35 -7.61
C ASP A 29 1.89 7.89 -7.64
N ALA A 30 3.16 7.67 -7.26
CA ALA A 30 3.68 6.33 -7.04
C ALA A 30 2.87 5.59 -5.95
N MET A 31 2.59 6.24 -4.83
CA MET A 31 1.74 5.65 -3.78
C MET A 31 0.31 5.38 -4.27
N ASN A 32 -0.31 6.33 -4.97
CA ASN A 32 -1.70 6.18 -5.46
C ASN A 32 -1.82 5.04 -6.48
N SER A 33 -0.84 4.91 -7.39
CA SER A 33 -0.80 3.83 -8.38
C SER A 33 -0.65 2.46 -7.72
N TYR A 34 0.26 2.33 -6.74
CA TYR A 34 0.42 1.11 -5.97
C TYR A 34 -0.85 0.74 -5.19
N TYR A 35 -1.42 1.72 -4.48
CA TYR A 35 -2.65 1.55 -3.72
C TYR A 35 -3.78 0.99 -4.61
N ARG A 36 -4.03 1.62 -5.76
CA ARG A 36 -5.07 1.20 -6.70
C ARG A 36 -4.84 -0.22 -7.23
N SER A 37 -3.58 -0.55 -7.55
CA SER A 37 -3.21 -1.89 -8.02
C SER A 37 -3.49 -2.96 -6.96
N VAL A 38 -3.05 -2.74 -5.72
CA VAL A 38 -3.25 -3.68 -4.62
C VAL A 38 -4.73 -3.85 -4.28
N VAL A 39 -5.50 -2.76 -4.19
CA VAL A 39 -6.95 -2.86 -3.95
C VAL A 39 -7.65 -3.65 -5.06
N SER A 40 -7.30 -3.40 -6.33
CA SER A 40 -7.87 -4.16 -7.45
C SER A 40 -7.59 -5.66 -7.32
N THR A 41 -6.36 -6.03 -6.98
CA THR A 41 -5.98 -7.44 -6.77
C THR A 41 -6.71 -8.06 -5.57
N LEU A 42 -6.82 -7.35 -4.45
CA LEU A 42 -7.49 -7.84 -3.25
C LEU A 42 -9.00 -8.03 -3.46
N VAL A 43 -9.64 -7.16 -4.24
CA VAL A 43 -11.09 -7.26 -4.55
C VAL A 43 -11.39 -8.32 -5.61
N GLN A 44 -10.47 -8.55 -6.55
CA GLN A 44 -10.61 -9.60 -7.56
C GLN A 44 -10.36 -11.01 -6.99
N ASP A 45 -9.72 -11.11 -5.81
CA ASP A 45 -9.53 -12.38 -5.13
C ASP A 45 -10.86 -12.94 -4.61
N GLN A 46 -11.45 -13.84 -5.40
CA GLN A 46 -12.71 -14.53 -5.10
C GLN A 46 -12.57 -15.64 -4.03
N LEU A 47 -11.33 -16.02 -3.67
CA LEU A 47 -11.08 -17.14 -2.75
C LEU A 47 -11.01 -16.68 -1.29
N THR A 48 -10.65 -15.42 -1.06
CA THR A 48 -10.56 -14.83 0.27
C THR A 48 -11.92 -14.32 0.76
N LYS A 49 -12.27 -14.61 2.02
CA LYS A 49 -13.51 -14.10 2.64
C LYS A 49 -13.54 -12.56 2.61
N ASN A 50 -14.69 -11.98 2.26
CA ASN A 50 -14.88 -10.51 2.19
C ASN A 50 -14.40 -9.76 3.44
N ALA A 51 -14.61 -10.32 4.64
CA ALA A 51 -14.14 -9.72 5.90
C ALA A 51 -12.61 -9.60 5.98
N GLU A 52 -11.90 -10.59 5.46
CA GLU A 52 -10.44 -10.60 5.42
C GLU A 52 -9.91 -9.66 4.34
N VAL A 53 -10.56 -9.60 3.16
CA VAL A 53 -10.27 -8.60 2.13
C VAL A 53 -10.39 -7.18 2.69
N LEU A 54 -11.49 -6.89 3.39
CA LEU A 54 -11.71 -5.58 4.03
C LEU A 54 -10.63 -5.27 5.07
N LYS A 55 -10.25 -6.23 5.91
CA LYS A 55 -9.17 -6.05 6.89
C LYS A 55 -7.83 -5.71 6.22
N ARG A 56 -7.49 -6.38 5.11
CA ARG A 56 -6.28 -6.09 4.32
C ARG A 56 -6.32 -4.70 3.70
N ILE A 57 -7.47 -4.27 3.18
CA ILE A 57 -7.65 -2.90 2.67
C ILE A 57 -7.50 -1.88 3.80
N GLN A 58 -8.03 -2.13 4.99
CA GLN A 58 -7.84 -1.26 6.16
C GLN A 58 -6.36 -1.16 6.58
N HIS A 59 -5.61 -2.27 6.51
CA HIS A 59 -4.17 -2.24 6.74
C HIS A 59 -3.44 -1.40 5.68
N LEU A 60 -3.82 -1.55 4.40
CA LEU A 60 -3.29 -0.77 3.29
C LEU A 60 -3.55 0.74 3.47
N ASP A 61 -4.76 1.13 3.89
CA ASP A 61 -5.12 2.52 4.17
C ASP A 61 -4.30 3.14 5.30
N LYS A 62 -4.09 2.39 6.38
CA LYS A 62 -3.25 2.82 7.50
C LYS A 62 -1.82 3.02 7.03
N ALA A 63 -1.25 2.04 6.33
CA ALA A 63 0.10 2.13 5.77
C ALA A 63 0.27 3.32 4.83
N TYR A 64 -0.69 3.56 3.92
CA TYR A 64 -0.67 4.71 3.03
C TYR A 64 -0.64 6.02 3.83
N SER A 65 -1.49 6.14 4.86
CA SER A 65 -1.56 7.35 5.68
C SER A 65 -0.27 7.60 6.45
N THR A 66 0.35 6.55 7.02
CA THR A 66 1.65 6.62 7.70
C THR A 66 2.74 7.11 6.74
N VAL A 67 2.94 6.43 5.61
CA VAL A 67 4.00 6.78 4.64
C VAL A 67 3.78 8.17 4.05
N LYS A 68 2.52 8.58 3.82
CA LYS A 68 2.22 9.93 3.33
C LYS A 68 2.54 11.00 4.37
N ALA A 69 2.32 10.73 5.65
CA ALA A 69 2.70 11.64 6.73
C ALA A 69 4.23 11.75 6.86
N GLU A 70 4.96 10.64 6.74
CA GLU A 70 6.44 10.63 6.70
C GLU A 70 6.97 11.52 5.57
N GLN A 71 6.34 11.48 4.39
CA GLN A 71 6.74 12.29 3.24
C GLN A 71 6.42 13.78 3.37
N LYS A 72 5.46 14.16 4.21
CA LYS A 72 5.17 15.58 4.48
C LYS A 72 6.16 16.21 5.46
N GLN A 73 6.89 15.40 6.22
CA GLN A 73 7.88 15.85 7.21
C GLN A 73 9.31 15.94 6.66
N GLN A 74 9.51 15.57 5.38
CA GLN A 74 10.78 15.70 4.63
C GLN A 74 10.68 16.82 3.60
#